data_AF-A0A399RD03-F1
#
_entry.id   AF-A0A399RD03-F1
#
_cell.length_a   1.000
_cell.length_b   1.000
_cell.length_c   1.000
_cell.angle_alpha   90.00
_cell.angle_beta   90.00
_cell.angle_gamma   90.00
#
_symmetry.space_group_name_H-M   'P 1'
#
loop_
_entity.id
_entity.type
_entity.pdbx_description
1 polymer ?
#
loop_
_entity_poly.entity_id
_entity_poly.type
_entity_poly.pdbx_seq_one_letter_code
_entity_poly.pdbx_strand_id
1 'polypeptide(L)'
;MSDSTKPPHLSDHGEHALPDDSQTSPVAKVLFGWTSKPWTGRVLFILLGVVSLGLVLVEPLLEVMAGEGHHFRHTYFNIDGITAFHAWWGFGAFALVVLAGWPLGRLMRRDEDYYKDEAEPAGEEPHE
;
A
#
# COMPACT_ATOMS: atom_id res chain seq x y z
N MET A 1 40.00 22.61 -28.00
CA MET A 1 39.14 22.37 -26.84
C MET A 1 37.89 21.65 -27.34
N SER A 2 37.90 20.32 -27.32
CA SER A 2 36.72 19.52 -27.64
C SER A 2 35.85 19.43 -26.39
N ASP A 3 34.65 19.97 -26.50
CA ASP A 3 33.64 19.95 -25.46
C ASP A 3 33.21 18.50 -25.20
N SER A 4 33.32 18.06 -23.96
CA SER A 4 32.98 16.70 -23.53
C SER A 4 31.48 16.62 -23.29
N THR A 5 30.71 16.46 -24.36
CA THR A 5 29.28 16.17 -24.23
C THR A 5 29.12 14.70 -23.85
N LYS A 6 29.12 14.45 -22.54
CA LYS A 6 28.71 13.17 -21.95
C LYS A 6 27.32 12.80 -22.52
N PRO A 7 27.16 11.64 -23.17
CA PRO A 7 25.85 11.25 -23.70
C PRO A 7 24.86 11.09 -22.52
N PRO A 8 23.57 11.44 -22.72
CA PRO A 8 22.55 11.27 -21.70
C PRO A 8 22.50 9.80 -21.29
N HIS A 9 22.70 9.55 -20.00
CA HIS A 9 22.70 8.21 -19.46
C HIS A 9 21.26 7.69 -19.48
N LEU A 10 21.01 6.56 -20.15
CA LEU A 10 19.65 6.00 -20.34
C LEU A 10 18.95 5.67 -19.01
N SER A 11 19.69 5.54 -17.92
CA SER A 11 19.14 5.34 -16.56
C SER A 11 18.79 6.64 -15.84
N ASP A 12 18.94 7.81 -16.47
CA ASP A 12 18.36 9.06 -15.98
C ASP A 12 16.87 9.08 -16.33
N HIS A 13 16.18 8.02 -15.90
CA HIS A 13 14.74 8.05 -15.76
C HIS A 13 14.49 9.10 -14.69
N GLY A 14 13.65 10.11 -14.96
CA GLY A 14 13.34 11.21 -14.05
C GLY A 14 12.60 10.77 -12.76
N GLU A 15 13.01 9.67 -12.14
CA GLU A 15 12.53 9.09 -10.88
C GLU A 15 12.72 10.04 -9.69
N HIS A 16 13.53 11.09 -9.86
CA HIS A 16 13.72 12.18 -8.92
C HIS A 16 13.15 13.54 -9.38
N ALA A 17 12.48 13.59 -10.53
CA ALA A 17 11.75 14.78 -10.93
C ALA A 17 10.48 14.91 -10.08
N LEU A 18 10.29 16.08 -9.47
CA LEU A 18 9.03 16.43 -8.83
C LEU A 18 7.88 16.19 -9.82
N PRO A 19 6.71 15.69 -9.35
CA PRO A 19 5.62 15.29 -10.23
C PRO A 19 5.31 16.38 -11.26
N ASP A 20 5.43 16.05 -12.55
CA ASP A 20 5.14 16.96 -13.64
C ASP A 20 3.62 17.18 -13.72
N ASP A 21 3.16 18.29 -13.14
CA ASP A 21 1.77 18.71 -13.10
C ASP A 21 1.23 19.17 -14.47
N SER A 22 2.03 19.07 -15.55
CA SER A 22 1.63 19.46 -16.90
C SER A 22 0.61 18.50 -17.54
N GLN A 23 0.63 17.22 -17.17
CA GLN A 23 -0.24 16.17 -17.75
C GLN A 23 -1.48 15.83 -16.90
N THR A 24 -1.66 16.48 -15.75
CA THR A 24 -2.80 16.20 -14.86
C THR A 24 -4.04 16.99 -15.29
N SER A 25 -5.12 16.26 -15.56
CA SER A 25 -6.39 16.88 -15.94
C SER A 25 -6.95 17.77 -14.81
N PRO A 26 -7.69 18.85 -15.13
CA PRO A 26 -8.24 19.75 -14.11
C PRO A 26 -9.13 19.03 -13.09
N VAL A 27 -9.89 18.04 -13.54
CA VAL A 27 -10.76 17.22 -12.68
C VAL A 27 -9.92 16.34 -11.75
N ALA A 28 -8.83 15.75 -12.24
CA ALA A 28 -7.93 14.96 -11.40
C ALA A 28 -7.27 15.82 -10.32
N LYS A 29 -6.89 17.06 -10.63
CA LYS A 29 -6.35 18.00 -9.62
C LYS A 29 -7.36 18.34 -8.53
N VAL A 30 -8.64 18.48 -8.87
CA VAL A 30 -9.69 18.76 -7.87
C VAL A 30 -9.95 17.54 -6.98
N LEU A 31 -10.07 16.34 -7.57
CA LEU A 31 -10.41 15.12 -6.83
C LEU A 31 -9.23 14.53 -6.04
N PHE A 32 -8.02 14.63 -6.57
CA PHE A 32 -6.83 13.95 -6.04
C PHE A 32 -5.67 14.90 -5.72
N GLY A 33 -5.76 16.20 -5.99
CA GLY A 33 -4.69 17.15 -5.64
C GLY A 33 -4.43 17.28 -4.14
N TRP A 34 -5.29 16.72 -3.28
CA TRP A 34 -5.02 16.59 -1.86
C TRP A 34 -4.11 15.40 -1.53
N THR A 35 -4.04 14.35 -2.35
CA THR A 35 -3.24 13.14 -2.06
C THR A 35 -1.73 13.36 -2.24
N SER A 36 -1.34 14.35 -3.05
CA SER A 36 0.06 14.71 -3.28
C SER A 36 0.69 15.50 -2.12
N LYS A 37 -0.10 15.97 -1.16
CA LYS A 37 0.42 16.79 -0.06
C LYS A 37 1.12 15.93 1.00
N PRO A 38 2.26 16.38 1.55
CA PRO A 38 3.09 15.58 2.46
C PRO A 38 2.40 15.26 3.80
N TRP A 39 1.34 16.00 4.16
CA TRP A 39 0.59 15.72 5.39
C TRP A 39 -0.48 14.63 5.20
N THR A 40 -0.90 14.37 3.97
CA THR A 40 -2.12 13.61 3.69
C THR A 40 -2.06 12.20 4.22
N GLY A 41 -0.90 11.54 4.10
CA GLY A 41 -0.67 10.25 4.73
C GLY A 41 -0.95 10.27 6.23
N ARG A 42 -0.38 11.24 6.97
CA ARG A 42 -0.60 11.37 8.42
C ARG A 42 -2.06 11.57 8.78
N VAL A 43 -2.77 12.43 8.04
CA VAL A 43 -4.20 12.67 8.30
C VAL A 43 -5.04 11.43 8.03
N LEU A 44 -4.76 10.69 6.96
CA LEU A 44 -5.47 9.44 6.67
C LEU A 44 -5.23 8.39 7.76
N PHE A 45 -3.98 8.24 8.22
CA PHE A 45 -3.67 7.34 9.33
C PHE A 45 -4.37 7.74 10.63
N ILE A 46 -4.38 9.04 10.97
CA ILE A 46 -5.07 9.54 12.17
C ILE A 46 -6.58 9.32 12.04
N LEU A 47 -7.17 9.68 10.90
CA LEU A 47 -8.60 9.51 10.64
C LEU A 47 -9.01 8.04 10.74
N LEU A 48 -8.26 7.14 10.10
CA LEU A 48 -8.49 5.70 10.19
C LEU A 48 -8.35 5.21 11.64
N GLY A 49 -7.33 5.68 12.37
CA GLY A 49 -7.11 5.36 13.78
C GLY A 49 -8.26 5.83 14.67
N VAL A 50 -8.77 7.04 14.46
CA VAL A 50 -9.91 7.60 15.19
C VAL A 50 -11.19 6.82 14.89
N VAL A 51 -11.46 6.49 13.62
CA VAL A 51 -12.63 5.67 13.25
C VAL A 51 -12.53 4.28 13.86
N SER A 52 -11.36 3.64 13.80
CA SER A 52 -11.12 2.33 14.41
C SER A 52 -11.34 2.36 15.92
N LEU A 53 -10.74 3.34 16.61
CA LEU A 53 -10.94 3.53 18.05
C LEU A 53 -12.42 3.79 18.38
N GLY A 54 -13.10 4.61 17.58
CA GLY A 54 -14.52 4.88 17.73
C GLY A 54 -15.37 3.61 17.65
N LEU A 55 -15.14 2.77 16.63
CA LEU A 55 -15.85 1.49 16.48
C LEU A 55 -15.58 0.53 17.65
N VAL A 56 -14.35 0.48 18.17
CA VAL A 56 -14.01 -0.30 19.37
C VAL A 56 -14.74 0.19 20.62
N LEU A 57 -14.91 1.51 20.77
CA LEU A 57 -15.61 2.11 21.92
C LEU A 57 -17.14 2.02 21.79
N VAL A 58 -17.68 1.88 20.59
CA VAL A 58 -19.11 1.68 20.35
C VAL A 58 -19.58 0.34 20.92
N GLU A 59 -18.77 -0.72 20.87
CA GLU A 59 -19.12 -2.03 21.42
C GLU A 59 -19.55 -1.99 22.91
N PRO A 60 -18.69 -1.55 23.86
CA PRO A 60 -19.07 -1.49 25.27
C PRO A 60 -20.15 -0.44 25.55
N LEU A 61 -20.23 0.62 24.74
CA LEU A 61 -21.30 1.61 24.85
C LEU A 61 -22.66 0.98 24.53
N LEU A 62 -22.77 0.20 23.45
CA LEU A 62 -24.01 -0.50 23.09
C LEU A 62 -24.37 -1.54 24.15
N GLU A 63 -23.39 -2.24 24.72
CA GLU A 63 -23.59 -3.20 25.80
C GLU A 63 -24.17 -2.55 27.06
N VAL A 64 -23.65 -1.39 27.47
CA VAL A 64 -24.19 -0.62 28.60
C VAL A 64 -25.60 -0.08 28.31
N MET A 65 -25.85 0.38 27.08
CA MET A 65 -27.14 0.98 26.69
C MET A 65 -28.26 -0.04 26.49
N ALA A 66 -27.93 -1.31 26.24
CA ALA A 66 -28.90 -2.37 25.95
C ALA A 66 -29.65 -2.91 27.18
N GLY A 67 -29.21 -2.61 28.40
CA GLY A 67 -29.91 -2.95 29.65
C GLY A 67 -29.91 -4.44 30.04
N GLU A 68 -29.91 -5.36 29.07
CA GLU A 68 -29.81 -6.81 29.27
C GLU A 68 -28.41 -7.27 28.83
N GLY A 69 -27.50 -7.37 29.80
CA GLY A 69 -26.04 -7.39 29.62
C GLY A 69 -25.39 -8.51 28.80
N HIS A 70 -26.11 -9.30 27.99
CA HIS A 70 -25.49 -10.39 27.21
C HIS A 70 -26.10 -10.64 25.83
N HIS A 71 -27.10 -9.88 25.37
CA HIS A 71 -27.91 -10.30 24.21
C HIS A 71 -27.34 -9.95 22.81
N PHE A 72 -26.18 -9.30 22.71
CA PHE A 72 -25.62 -8.90 21.40
C PHE A 72 -24.60 -9.87 20.81
N ARG A 73 -24.06 -10.82 21.58
CA ARG A 73 -23.00 -11.73 21.11
C ARG A 73 -23.46 -13.17 21.18
N HIS A 74 -23.61 -13.82 20.03
CA HIS A 74 -23.70 -15.28 19.96
C HIS A 74 -22.28 -15.86 20.02
N THR A 75 -21.74 -15.92 21.22
CA THR A 75 -20.42 -16.49 21.47
C THR A 75 -20.48 -18.00 21.30
N TYR A 76 -19.67 -18.55 20.38
CA TYR A 76 -19.51 -19.99 20.19
C TYR A 76 -18.27 -20.50 20.93
N PHE A 77 -17.28 -19.63 21.17
CA PHE A 77 -16.05 -19.92 21.90
C PHE A 77 -15.75 -18.83 22.93
N ASN A 78 -15.28 -19.17 24.13
CA ASN A 78 -15.05 -18.18 25.19
C ASN A 78 -14.18 -16.95 24.81
N ILE A 79 -13.33 -17.07 23.79
CA ILE A 79 -12.47 -15.99 23.30
C ILE A 79 -13.20 -14.97 22.42
N ASP A 80 -14.28 -15.37 21.75
CA ASP A 80 -15.03 -14.50 20.84
C ASP A 80 -15.95 -13.51 21.58
N GLY A 81 -16.09 -13.68 22.90
CA GLY A 81 -16.79 -12.76 23.80
C GLY A 81 -15.96 -11.55 24.22
N ILE A 82 -14.64 -11.54 23.96
CA ILE A 82 -13.76 -10.46 24.39
C ILE A 82 -14.10 -9.17 23.62
N THR A 83 -14.18 -8.05 24.33
CA THR A 83 -14.35 -6.72 23.73
C THR A 83 -13.27 -6.46 22.70
N ALA A 84 -13.66 -5.92 21.55
CA ALA A 84 -12.81 -5.68 20.39
C ALA A 84 -12.18 -6.95 19.76
N PHE A 85 -12.59 -8.16 20.15
CA PHE A 85 -12.05 -9.41 19.61
C PHE A 85 -12.02 -9.40 18.08
N HIS A 86 -13.15 -9.07 17.44
CA HIS A 86 -13.27 -9.04 15.98
C HIS A 86 -12.39 -7.96 15.34
N ALA A 87 -12.21 -6.81 16.01
CA ALA A 87 -11.33 -5.75 15.53
C ALA A 87 -9.87 -6.19 15.55
N TRP A 88 -9.40 -6.77 16.66
CA TRP A 88 -8.02 -7.29 16.78
C TRP A 88 -7.77 -8.48 15.88
N TRP A 89 -8.72 -9.42 15.81
CA TRP A 89 -8.61 -10.63 14.99
C TRP A 89 -8.60 -10.30 13.50
N GLY A 90 -9.54 -9.47 13.04
CA GLY A 90 -9.59 -9.04 11.63
C GLY A 90 -8.35 -8.22 11.24
N PHE A 91 -7.93 -7.29 12.09
CA PHE A 91 -6.71 -6.50 11.85
C PHE A 91 -5.47 -7.39 11.80
N GLY A 92 -5.31 -8.31 12.77
CA GLY A 92 -4.19 -9.24 12.81
C GLY A 92 -4.15 -10.16 11.60
N ALA A 93 -5.28 -10.75 11.22
CA ALA A 93 -5.38 -11.58 10.02
C ALA A 93 -5.01 -10.81 8.74
N PHE A 94 -5.51 -9.58 8.59
CA PHE A 94 -5.18 -8.74 7.44
C PHE A 94 -3.70 -8.33 7.41
N ALA A 95 -3.15 -7.93 8.55
CA ALA A 95 -1.73 -7.59 8.68
C ALA A 95 -0.84 -8.79 8.31
N LEU A 96 -1.21 -9.99 8.73
CA LEU A 96 -0.49 -11.21 8.34
C LEU A 96 -0.54 -11.45 6.83
N VAL A 97 -1.68 -11.24 6.17
CA VAL A 97 -1.80 -11.36 4.71
C VAL A 97 -0.89 -10.34 3.99
N VAL A 98 -0.90 -9.09 4.42
CA VAL A 98 -0.05 -8.03 3.84
C VAL A 98 1.43 -8.37 4.02
N LEU A 99 1.83 -8.81 5.22
CA LEU A 99 3.22 -9.19 5.50
C LEU A 99 3.64 -10.47 4.78
N ALA A 100 2.71 -11.40 4.54
CA ALA A 100 2.96 -12.63 3.79
C ALA A 100 3.26 -12.38 2.30
N GLY A 101 2.99 -11.18 1.77
CA GLY A 101 3.32 -10.82 0.39
C GLY A 101 4.83 -10.85 0.09
N TRP A 102 5.68 -10.36 1.00
CA TRP A 102 7.14 -10.39 0.83
C TRP A 102 7.73 -11.81 0.76
N PRO A 103 7.47 -12.72 1.72
CA PRO A 103 8.02 -14.07 1.67
C PRO A 103 7.42 -14.89 0.52
N LEU A 104 6.13 -14.72 0.22
CA LEU A 104 5.51 -15.40 -0.93
C LEU A 104 6.09 -14.90 -2.25
N GLY A 105 6.28 -13.58 -2.39
CA GLY A 105 6.97 -12.99 -3.52
C GLY A 105 8.39 -13.53 -3.66
N ARG A 106 9.14 -13.64 -2.56
CA ARG A 106 10.48 -14.25 -2.59
C ARG A 106 10.47 -15.73 -2.99
N LEU A 107 9.45 -16.50 -2.60
CA LEU A 107 9.34 -17.92 -2.95
C LEU A 107 8.92 -18.13 -4.41
N MET A 108 8.02 -17.30 -4.93
CA MET A 108 7.47 -17.46 -6.27
C MET A 108 8.24 -16.69 -7.35
N ARG A 109 8.93 -15.61 -6.98
CA ARG A 109 9.61 -14.76 -7.96
C ARG A 109 10.83 -15.49 -8.49
N ARG A 110 10.86 -15.63 -9.81
CA ARG A 110 11.98 -16.19 -10.55
C ARG A 110 13.19 -15.27 -10.45
N ASP A 111 14.39 -15.83 -10.54
CA ASP A 111 15.62 -15.04 -10.53
C ASP A 111 15.59 -13.98 -11.63
N GLU A 112 16.09 -12.79 -11.27
CA GLU A 112 16.08 -11.59 -12.12
C GLU A 112 16.94 -11.78 -13.38
N ASP A 113 17.78 -12.80 -13.34
CA ASP A 113 18.79 -13.14 -14.32
C ASP A 113 18.34 -14.26 -15.27
N TYR A 114 17.11 -14.76 -15.14
CA TYR A 114 16.69 -15.98 -15.83
C TYR A 114 16.71 -15.88 -17.37
N TYR A 115 16.56 -14.69 -17.97
CA TYR A 115 16.59 -14.50 -19.43
C TYR A 115 17.92 -13.95 -19.96
N LYS A 116 18.99 -13.90 -19.15
CA LYS A 116 20.28 -13.34 -19.61
C LYS A 116 20.89 -14.09 -20.80
N ASP A 117 20.47 -15.34 -21.02
CA ASP A 117 20.96 -16.18 -22.11
C ASP A 117 20.19 -15.99 -23.44
N GLU A 118 19.11 -15.21 -23.47
CA GLU A 118 18.30 -14.93 -24.68
C GLU A 118 18.57 -13.54 -25.29
N ALA A 119 19.59 -12.81 -24.81
CA ALA A 119 20.07 -11.59 -25.47
C ALA A 119 20.86 -11.98 -26.73
N GLU A 120 20.16 -12.41 -27.76
CA GLU A 120 20.70 -12.47 -29.12
C GLU A 120 21.16 -11.04 -29.50
N PRO A 121 22.42 -10.86 -29.95
CA PRO A 121 22.92 -9.54 -30.29
C PRO A 121 22.04 -8.95 -31.40
N ALA A 122 21.41 -7.81 -31.11
CA ALA A 122 20.62 -7.09 -32.08
C ALA A 122 21.50 -6.70 -33.27
N GLY A 123 21.33 -7.41 -34.39
CA GLY A 123 21.73 -7.05 -35.75
C GLY A 123 23.13 -6.47 -35.90
N GLU A 124 24.13 -7.33 -36.09
CA GLU A 124 25.34 -6.91 -36.82
C GLU A 124 24.98 -6.76 -38.30
N GLU A 125 24.64 -5.54 -38.70
CA GLU A 125 24.57 -5.15 -40.11
C GLU A 125 25.97 -5.32 -40.72
N PRO A 126 26.15 -6.11 -41.80
CA PRO A 126 27.45 -6.31 -42.42
C PRO A 126 27.87 -5.02 -43.14
N HIS A 127 28.93 -4.38 -42.64
CA HIS A 127 29.59 -3.29 -43.36
C HIS A 127 30.62 -3.90 -44.34
N GLU A 128 30.32 -3.82 -45.64
CA GLU A 128 31.29 -4.01 -46.74
C GLU A 128 32.28 -2.83 -46.84
#